data_AF-A0A0C3IKW6-F1
#
_entry.id   AF-A0A0C3IKW6-F1
#
_cell.length_a   1.000
_cell.length_b   1.000
_cell.length_c   1.000
_cell.angle_alpha   90.00
_cell.angle_beta   90.00
_cell.angle_gamma   90.00
#
_symmetry.space_group_name_H-M   'P 1'
#
loop_
_entity.id
_entity.type
_entity.pdbx_description
1 polymer ?
#
loop_
_entity_poly.entity_id
_entity_poly.type
_entity_poly.pdbx_seq_one_letter_code
_entity_poly.pdbx_strand_id
1 'polypeptide(L)'
;MKQLDQPIKHSSTSISICTLSTSQQCPLQALAEHGIGCVIVFEFLFFQLQVKDGGTNRMDLQQDLTVIVRKYQKSGVQSTVIACIAEAFQQHGENVDDLCPTLVGIAQANQMSKTFLN
;
A
#
# COMPACT_ATOMS: atom_id res chain seq x y z
N MET A 1 -35.03 -7.21 -23.50
CA MET A 1 -33.86 -6.44 -23.97
C MET A 1 -32.66 -6.87 -23.16
N LYS A 2 -31.62 -7.43 -23.79
CA LYS A 2 -30.36 -7.77 -23.11
C LYS A 2 -29.51 -6.49 -23.07
N GLN A 3 -29.17 -6.00 -21.88
CA GLN A 3 -28.11 -5.01 -21.72
C GLN A 3 -26.78 -5.77 -21.85
N LEU A 4 -25.98 -5.39 -22.83
CA LEU A 4 -24.66 -5.93 -23.06
C LEU A 4 -23.71 -5.13 -22.16
N ASP A 5 -23.26 -5.71 -21.05
CA ASP A 5 -22.16 -5.14 -20.27
C ASP A 5 -20.94 -5.05 -21.19
N GLN A 6 -20.57 -3.83 -21.57
CA GLN A 6 -19.32 -3.62 -22.29
C GLN A 6 -18.16 -3.83 -21.30
N PRO A 7 -17.19 -4.69 -21.62
CA PRO A 7 -16.01 -4.84 -20.78
C PRO A 7 -15.26 -3.51 -20.75
N ILE A 8 -14.96 -3.04 -19.54
CA ILE A 8 -14.09 -1.87 -19.33
C ILE A 8 -12.78 -2.16 -20.07
N LYS A 9 -12.52 -1.41 -21.15
CA LYS A 9 -11.23 -1.42 -21.83
C LYS A 9 -10.20 -0.82 -20.89
N HIS A 10 -9.57 -1.65 -20.07
CA HIS A 10 -8.33 -1.28 -19.42
C HIS A 10 -7.26 -1.17 -20.51
N SER A 11 -6.89 0.05 -20.92
CA SER A 11 -5.57 0.24 -21.49
C SER A 11 -4.58 -0.13 -20.40
N SER A 12 -3.92 -1.28 -20.53
CA SER A 12 -2.94 -1.78 -19.55
C SER A 12 -1.67 -0.92 -19.58
N THR A 13 -1.79 0.35 -19.21
CA THR A 13 -0.63 1.18 -18.90
C THR A 13 -0.06 0.62 -17.61
N SER A 14 1.11 0.01 -17.69
CA SER A 14 1.81 -0.51 -16.52
C SER A 14 2.11 0.64 -15.56
N ILE A 15 1.72 0.48 -14.29
CA ILE A 15 2.00 1.43 -13.22
C ILE A 15 3.19 0.89 -12.45
N SER A 16 4.21 1.72 -12.25
CA SER A 16 5.43 1.34 -11.54
C SER A 16 5.41 1.89 -10.12
N ILE A 17 5.67 1.01 -9.14
CA ILE A 17 5.89 1.40 -7.75
C ILE A 17 7.36 1.21 -7.39
N CYS A 18 7.96 2.20 -6.73
CA CYS A 18 9.31 2.07 -6.22
C CYS A 18 9.37 1.03 -5.08
N THR A 19 10.51 0.38 -4.91
CA THR A 19 10.77 -0.50 -3.77
C THR A 19 10.53 0.24 -2.46
N LEU A 20 9.67 -0.32 -1.62
CA LEU A 20 9.29 0.25 -0.30
C LEU A 20 9.98 -0.44 0.88
N SER A 21 10.66 -1.54 0.59
CA SER A 21 11.53 -2.24 1.53
C SER A 21 12.85 -1.49 1.74
N THR A 22 13.41 -1.63 2.93
CA THR A 22 14.77 -1.20 3.25
C THR A 22 15.68 -2.37 3.62
N SER A 23 15.10 -3.53 3.95
CA SER A 23 15.85 -4.74 4.27
C SER A 23 16.59 -5.29 3.05
N GLN A 24 17.88 -5.58 3.23
CA GLN A 24 18.74 -6.18 2.18
C GLN A 24 19.13 -7.63 2.48
N GLN A 25 18.90 -8.13 3.70
CA GLN A 25 19.52 -9.37 4.19
C GLN A 25 18.55 -10.56 4.30
N CYS A 26 17.27 -10.33 4.58
CA CYS A 26 16.24 -11.37 4.61
C CYS A 26 15.24 -11.13 3.46
N PRO A 27 15.19 -11.99 2.43
CA PRO A 27 14.28 -11.81 1.29
C PRO A 27 12.80 -11.80 1.70
N LEU A 28 12.42 -12.61 2.69
CA LEU A 28 11.04 -12.69 3.15
C LEU A 28 10.63 -11.43 3.93
N GLN A 29 11.52 -10.90 4.77
CA GLN A 29 11.29 -9.63 5.46
C GLN A 29 11.21 -8.47 4.46
N ALA A 30 12.11 -8.42 3.48
CA ALA A 30 12.07 -7.42 2.42
C ALA A 30 10.77 -7.50 1.60
N LEU A 31 10.29 -8.72 1.33
CA LEU A 31 9.00 -8.94 0.68
C LEU A 31 7.83 -8.46 1.55
N ALA A 32 7.85 -8.75 2.85
CA ALA A 32 6.83 -8.29 3.79
C ALA A 32 6.80 -6.76 3.90
N GLU A 33 7.97 -6.11 4.04
CA GLU A 33 8.09 -4.64 4.06
C GLU A 33 7.51 -4.01 2.78
N HIS A 34 7.89 -4.54 1.62
CA HIS A 34 7.38 -4.02 0.36
C HIS A 34 5.88 -4.27 0.20
N GLY A 35 5.42 -5.50 0.50
CA GLY A 35 4.02 -5.89 0.40
C GLY A 35 3.10 -5.07 1.29
N ILE A 36 3.44 -4.91 2.57
CA ILE A 36 2.66 -4.09 3.50
C ILE A 36 2.69 -2.61 3.10
N GLY A 37 3.86 -2.10 2.67
CA GLY A 37 3.94 -0.75 2.12
C GLY A 37 3.01 -0.53 0.92
N CYS A 38 2.95 -1.49 -0.01
CA CYS A 38 2.06 -1.45 -1.17
C CYS A 38 0.59 -1.43 -0.75
N VAL A 39 0.19 -2.28 0.21
CA VAL A 39 -1.19 -2.31 0.74
C VAL A 39 -1.61 -0.93 1.25
N ILE A 40 -0.78 -0.31 2.09
CA ILE A 40 -1.08 1.01 2.68
C ILE A 40 -1.15 2.11 1.60
N VAL A 41 -0.21 2.09 0.65
CA VAL A 41 -0.17 3.06 -0.46
C VAL A 41 -1.40 2.93 -1.36
N PHE A 42 -1.77 1.72 -1.76
CA PHE A 42 -2.92 1.49 -2.64
C PHE A 42 -4.24 1.76 -1.94
N GLU A 43 -4.37 1.42 -0.65
CA GLU A 43 -5.52 1.80 0.16
C GLU A 43 -5.69 3.33 0.15
N PHE A 44 -4.63 4.09 0.44
CA PHE A 44 -4.70 5.54 0.45
C PHE A 44 -5.03 6.12 -0.93
N LEU A 45 -4.45 5.56 -2.00
CA LEU A 45 -4.77 5.93 -3.38
C LEU A 45 -6.24 5.70 -3.70
N PHE A 46 -6.79 4.55 -3.32
CA PHE A 46 -8.19 4.21 -3.55
C PHE A 46 -9.14 5.23 -2.90
N PHE A 47 -8.93 5.59 -1.63
CA PHE A 47 -9.74 6.62 -0.98
C PHE A 47 -9.55 8.01 -1.60
N GLN A 48 -8.32 8.38 -1.95
CA GLN A 48 -8.05 9.66 -2.58
C GLN A 48 -8.77 9.78 -3.93
N LEU A 49 -8.78 8.73 -4.74
CA LEU A 49 -9.46 8.70 -6.03
C LEU A 49 -10.98 8.83 -5.86
N GLN A 50 -11.57 8.19 -4.86
CA GLN A 50 -13.01 8.35 -4.56
C GLN A 50 -13.37 9.79 -4.15
N VAL A 51 -12.51 10.45 -3.36
CA VAL A 51 -12.72 11.87 -2.98
C VAL A 51 -12.53 12.80 -4.19
N LYS A 52 -11.56 12.52 -5.05
CA LYS A 52 -11.27 13.31 -6.26
C LYS A 52 -12.30 13.14 -7.36
N ASP A 53 -13.11 12.09 -7.35
CA ASP A 53 -14.13 11.82 -8.37
C ASP A 53 -15.26 12.87 -8.45
N GLY A 54 -15.29 13.84 -7.51
CA GLY A 54 -16.13 15.03 -7.59
C GLY A 54 -15.47 16.28 -8.22
N GLY A 55 -14.20 16.23 -8.66
CA GLY A 55 -13.42 17.41 -9.08
C GLY A 55 -12.74 17.31 -10.45
N THR A 56 -12.59 18.45 -11.14
CA THR A 56 -12.02 18.59 -12.50
C THR A 56 -10.49 18.41 -12.58
N ASN A 57 -9.82 17.99 -11.51
CA ASN A 57 -8.36 17.99 -11.39
C ASN A 57 -7.80 16.58 -11.15
N ARG A 58 -8.21 15.60 -11.97
CA ARG A 58 -7.60 14.26 -11.98
C ARG A 58 -6.18 14.37 -12.55
N MET A 59 -5.17 14.07 -11.73
CA MET A 59 -3.83 13.83 -12.22
C MET A 59 -3.77 12.46 -12.92
N ASP A 60 -2.70 12.23 -13.69
CA ASP A 60 -2.41 10.87 -14.16
C ASP A 60 -2.20 9.92 -12.97
N LEU A 61 -2.64 8.67 -13.11
CA LEU A 61 -2.62 7.68 -12.03
C LEU A 61 -1.21 7.40 -11.51
N GLN A 62 -0.18 7.44 -12.38
CA GLN A 62 1.22 7.29 -11.96
C GLN A 62 1.68 8.49 -11.12
N GLN A 63 1.21 9.69 -11.45
CA GLN A 63 1.53 10.90 -10.68
C GLN A 63 0.89 10.87 -9.30
N ASP A 64 -0.39 10.48 -9.21
CA ASP A 64 -1.08 10.28 -7.94
C ASP A 64 -0.38 9.23 -7.07
N LEU A 65 -0.01 8.08 -7.66
CA LEU A 65 0.76 7.07 -6.96
C LEU A 65 2.10 7.61 -6.45
N THR A 66 2.83 8.36 -7.28
CA THR A 66 4.14 8.93 -6.91
C THR A 66 4.03 9.88 -5.72
N VAL A 67 3.00 10.73 -5.70
CA VAL A 67 2.73 11.64 -4.58
C VAL A 67 2.44 10.87 -3.29
N ILE A 68 1.66 9.81 -3.38
CA ILE A 68 1.28 9.00 -2.21
C ILE A 68 2.47 8.20 -1.68
N VAL A 69 3.29 7.61 -2.55
CA VAL A 69 4.54 6.94 -2.14
C VAL A 69 5.44 7.91 -1.38
N ARG A 70 5.63 9.15 -1.89
CA ARG A 70 6.40 10.16 -1.15
C ARG A 70 5.78 10.51 0.19
N LYS A 71 4.45 10.58 0.27
CA LYS A 71 3.75 10.84 1.53
C LYS A 71 3.98 9.72 2.52
N TYR A 72 3.84 8.46 2.10
CA TYR A 72 4.14 7.28 2.92
C TYR A 72 5.58 7.33 3.47
N GLN A 73 6.55 7.56 2.59
CA GLN A 73 7.98 7.64 2.97
C GLN A 73 8.28 8.79 3.95
N LYS A 74 7.64 9.95 3.79
CA LYS A 74 7.89 11.15 4.64
C LYS A 74 7.05 11.20 5.92
N SER A 75 6.01 10.38 6.02
CA SER A 75 5.06 10.42 7.15
C SER A 75 5.57 9.75 8.43
N GLY A 76 6.70 9.04 8.37
CA GLY A 76 7.16 8.17 9.46
C GLY A 76 6.43 6.82 9.53
N VAL A 77 5.33 6.65 8.80
CA VAL A 77 4.59 5.38 8.71
C VAL A 77 5.48 4.28 8.13
N GLN A 78 6.25 4.56 7.08
CA GLN A 78 7.17 3.57 6.51
C GLN A 78 8.18 3.07 7.56
N SER A 79 8.82 3.97 8.28
CA SER A 79 9.78 3.60 9.33
C SER A 79 9.13 2.79 10.45
N THR A 80 7.90 3.15 10.84
CA THR A 80 7.13 2.41 11.85
C THR A 80 6.80 1.00 11.37
N VAL A 81 6.30 0.86 10.14
CA VAL A 81 5.99 -0.44 9.53
C VAL A 81 7.23 -1.33 9.47
N ILE A 82 8.36 -0.80 9.00
CA ILE A 82 9.62 -1.57 8.92
C ILE A 82 10.05 -2.05 10.30
N ALA A 83 10.00 -1.17 11.32
CA ALA A 83 10.37 -1.54 12.69
C ALA A 83 9.46 -2.64 13.26
N CYS A 84 8.14 -2.51 13.09
CA CYS A 84 7.18 -3.53 13.55
C CYS A 84 7.36 -4.86 12.81
N ILE A 85 7.66 -4.84 11.51
CA ILE A 85 7.93 -6.07 10.75
C ILE A 85 9.22 -6.72 11.26
N ALA A 86 10.29 -5.95 11.46
CA ALA A 86 11.53 -6.49 12.02
C ALA A 86 11.30 -7.16 13.38
N GLU A 87 10.50 -6.53 14.26
CA GLU A 87 10.12 -7.12 15.55
C GLU A 87 9.29 -8.40 15.38
N ALA A 88 8.33 -8.43 14.46
CA ALA A 88 7.52 -9.62 14.19
C ALA A 88 8.38 -10.81 13.71
N PHE A 89 9.36 -10.55 12.83
CA PHE A 89 10.31 -11.58 12.38
C PHE A 89 11.25 -12.03 13.51
N GLN A 90 11.62 -11.14 14.43
CA GLN A 90 12.40 -11.53 15.62
C GLN A 90 11.59 -12.42 16.58
N GLN A 91 10.30 -12.16 16.74
CA GLN A 91 9.43 -12.90 17.66
C GLN A 91 8.97 -14.24 17.10
N HIS A 92 8.61 -14.28 15.81
CA HIS A 92 7.96 -15.44 15.18
C HIS A 92 8.85 -16.17 14.16
N GLY A 93 10.03 -15.62 13.86
CA GLY A 93 10.86 -16.11 12.76
C GLY A 93 10.12 -15.95 11.43
N GLU A 94 10.18 -17.01 10.61
CA GLU A 94 9.48 -17.08 9.32
C GLU A 94 8.20 -17.93 9.40
N ASN A 95 7.67 -18.19 10.61
CA ASN A 95 6.43 -18.93 10.77
C ASN A 95 5.25 -18.13 10.21
N VAL A 96 4.71 -18.58 9.08
CA VAL A 96 3.63 -17.89 8.36
C VAL A 96 2.32 -17.83 9.16
N ASP A 97 2.02 -18.86 9.96
CA ASP A 97 0.76 -18.94 10.71
C ASP A 97 0.68 -17.83 11.78
N ASP A 98 1.82 -17.47 12.39
CA ASP A 98 1.92 -16.37 13.35
C ASP A 98 2.21 -15.03 12.67
N LEU A 99 3.02 -15.04 11.61
CA LEU A 99 3.49 -13.83 10.94
C LEU A 99 2.37 -13.18 10.13
N CYS A 100 1.56 -13.93 9.39
CA CYS A 100 0.51 -13.35 8.55
C CYS A 100 -0.51 -12.51 9.34
N PRO A 101 -1.12 -13.01 10.43
CA PRO A 101 -2.01 -12.20 11.26
C PRO A 101 -1.34 -10.94 11.80
N THR A 102 -0.07 -11.07 12.21
CA THR A 102 0.73 -9.94 12.73
C THR A 102 0.96 -8.87 11.65
N LEU A 103 1.34 -9.27 10.44
CA LEU A 103 1.54 -8.36 9.30
C LEU A 103 0.24 -7.63 8.90
N VAL A 104 -0.91 -8.33 8.94
CA VAL A 104 -2.22 -7.71 8.74
C VAL A 104 -2.52 -6.67 9.82
N GLY A 105 -2.25 -7.01 11.09
CA GLY A 105 -2.38 -6.08 12.21
C GLY A 105 -1.50 -4.84 12.05
N ILE A 106 -0.26 -4.99 11.58
CA ILE A 106 0.65 -3.88 11.28
C ILE A 106 0.06 -2.98 10.20
N ALA A 107 -0.46 -3.55 9.10
CA ALA A 107 -1.09 -2.77 8.03
C ALA A 107 -2.29 -1.97 8.56
N GLN A 108 -3.17 -2.61 9.34
CA GLN A 108 -4.37 -1.99 9.92
C GLN A 108 -4.02 -0.87 10.93
N ALA A 109 -2.99 -1.06 11.76
CA ALA A 109 -2.54 -0.04 12.70
C ALA A 109 -2.02 1.20 11.96
N ASN A 110 -1.34 0.99 10.83
CA ASN A 110 -0.59 2.01 10.08
C ASN A 110 -1.31 2.57 8.84
N GLN A 111 -2.61 2.31 8.70
CA GLN A 111 -3.40 2.84 7.58
C GLN A 111 -3.32 4.36 7.53
N MET A 112 -2.91 4.89 6.38
CA MET A 112 -2.90 6.32 6.13
C MET A 112 -4.28 6.87 5.78
N SER A 113 -5.21 5.99 5.37
CA SER A 113 -6.57 6.35 4.94
C SER A 113 -7.45 6.89 6.08
N LYS A 114 -7.06 6.66 7.34
CA LYS A 114 -7.77 7.15 8.53
C LYS A 114 -8.02 8.65 8.50
N THR A 115 -7.22 9.42 7.76
CA THR A 115 -7.44 10.85 7.54
C THR A 115 -8.73 11.18 6.77
N PHE A 116 -9.32 10.22 6.06
CA PHE A 116 -10.56 10.36 5.30
C PHE A 116 -11.81 9.88 6.05
N LEU A 117 -11.66 9.31 7.26
CA LEU A 117 -12.76 8.79 8.08
C LEU A 117 -13.24 9.77 9.17
N ASN A 118 -12.76 11.02 9.12
CA ASN A 118 -13.13 12.10 10.04
C ASN A 118 -14.36 12.87 9.56
#